data_AF-A0A7D5SDC5-F1
#
_entry.id   AF-A0A7D5SDC5-F1
#
_cell.length_a   1.000
_cell.length_b   1.000
_cell.length_c   1.000
_cell.angle_alpha   90.00
_cell.angle_beta   90.00
_cell.angle_gamma   90.00
#
_symmetry.space_group_name_H-M   'P 1'
#
loop_
_entity.id
_entity.type
_entity.pdbx_description
1 polymer ?
#
loop_
_entity_poly.entity_id
_entity_poly.type
_entity_poly.pdbx_seq_one_letter_code
_entity_poly.pdbx_strand_id
1 'polypeptide(L)'
;MHFRPARAVTVIVILANLFVCSLVGVSLHASYAQYHDRAAITSRNTNRLVAQTIEDEIRRIDFGLRVVADEYTRQSAVGRIDPATLTDFLRRQLERLPVSGGLRIADQEGKVVFSSDKALPGGISITDRDYFVTLRDNPSHELAISRPLIGKISNQWVLIFARRLSAADGSFAGVVLAPVATEWFERKFSRLDVGPNGTVVFRGNASRDFDMLGRLPPAAPAGYMGQTKVSSQFRATITANPREGIPCAVTIESSGRFGSSGSIGTVAPWRGWCGYLASSVRWPS
;
A
#
# COMPACT_ATOMS: atom_id res chain seq x y z
N MET A 1 -37.05 33.78 -64.43
CA MET A 1 -36.40 33.02 -63.33
C MET A 1 -37.49 32.50 -62.37
N HIS A 2 -37.96 31.26 -62.55
CA HIS A 2 -38.91 30.64 -61.62
C HIS A 2 -38.12 29.94 -60.50
N PHE A 3 -37.95 30.62 -59.36
CA PHE A 3 -37.51 29.96 -58.12
C PHE A 3 -38.57 28.92 -57.76
N ARG A 4 -38.28 27.62 -57.91
CA ARG A 4 -39.20 26.56 -57.48
C ARG A 4 -39.14 26.50 -55.94
N PRO A 5 -40.17 26.98 -55.21
CA PRO A 5 -40.13 27.11 -53.75
C PRO A 5 -39.81 25.78 -53.05
N ALA A 6 -40.16 24.66 -53.67
CA ALA A 6 -39.80 23.31 -53.21
C ALA A 6 -38.29 23.11 -53.01
N ARG A 7 -37.42 23.64 -53.89
CA ARG A 7 -35.96 23.48 -53.76
C ARG A 7 -35.40 24.25 -52.57
N ALA A 8 -35.92 25.44 -52.30
CA ALA A 8 -35.49 26.26 -51.15
C ALA A 8 -35.88 25.60 -49.82
N VAL A 9 -37.09 25.04 -49.73
CA VAL A 9 -37.55 24.30 -48.55
C VAL A 9 -36.68 23.07 -48.30
N THR A 10 -36.35 22.30 -49.34
CA THR A 10 -35.47 21.13 -49.20
C THR A 10 -34.08 21.49 -48.68
N VAL A 11 -33.48 22.57 -49.20
CA VAL A 11 -32.15 23.03 -48.74
C VAL A 11 -32.20 23.45 -47.27
N ILE A 12 -33.24 24.16 -46.84
CA ILE A 12 -33.39 24.58 -45.43
C ILE A 12 -33.51 23.36 -44.51
N VAL A 13 -34.31 22.36 -44.89
CA VAL A 13 -34.45 21.12 -44.10
C VAL A 13 -33.12 20.36 -44.00
N ILE A 14 -32.36 20.27 -45.10
CA ILE A 14 -31.03 19.63 -45.10
C ILE A 14 -30.08 20.38 -44.16
N LEU A 15 -30.01 21.72 -44.25
CA LEU A 15 -29.15 22.52 -43.40
C LEU A 15 -29.53 22.42 -41.92
N ALA A 16 -30.83 22.43 -41.60
CA ALA A 16 -31.32 22.24 -40.24
C ALA A 16 -30.92 20.86 -39.68
N ASN A 17 -31.06 19.78 -40.48
CA ASN A 17 -30.64 18.45 -40.08
C ASN A 17 -29.11 18.35 -39.89
N LEU A 18 -28.32 18.95 -40.79
CA LEU A 18 -26.86 18.99 -40.65
C LEU A 18 -26.42 19.76 -39.40
N PHE A 19 -27.11 20.86 -39.07
CA PHE A 19 -26.86 21.62 -37.85
C PHE A 19 -27.16 20.81 -36.60
N VAL A 20 -28.31 20.11 -36.57
CA VAL A 20 -28.67 19.20 -35.46
C VAL A 20 -27.66 18.06 -35.33
N CYS A 21 -27.27 17.41 -36.43
CA CYS A 21 -26.25 16.35 -36.43
C CYS A 21 -24.89 16.86 -35.93
N SER A 22 -24.48 18.06 -36.34
CA SER A 22 -23.23 18.69 -35.86
C SER A 22 -23.29 18.96 -34.36
N LEU A 23 -24.39 19.50 -33.86
CA LEU A 23 -24.57 19.80 -32.44
C LEU A 23 -24.58 18.51 -31.59
N VAL A 24 -25.23 17.45 -32.06
CA VAL A 24 -25.19 16.12 -31.44
C VAL A 24 -23.77 15.56 -31.46
N GLY A 25 -23.04 15.68 -32.57
CA GLY A 25 -21.65 15.23 -32.68
C GLY A 25 -20.72 15.94 -31.69
N VAL A 26 -20.83 17.27 -31.57
CA VAL A 26 -20.07 18.07 -30.59
C VAL A 26 -20.46 17.69 -29.16
N SER A 27 -21.75 17.53 -28.88
CA SER A 27 -22.24 17.11 -27.56
C SER A 27 -21.73 15.72 -27.18
N LEU A 28 -21.73 14.77 -28.11
CA LEU A 28 -21.19 13.42 -27.89
C LEU A 28 -19.68 13.45 -27.68
N HIS A 29 -18.94 14.24 -28.45
CA HIS A 29 -17.49 14.37 -28.29
C HIS A 29 -17.12 15.01 -26.95
N ALA A 30 -17.80 16.09 -26.55
CA ALA A 30 -17.60 16.74 -25.26
C ALA A 30 -17.95 15.80 -24.10
N SER A 31 -19.06 15.05 -24.21
CA SER A 31 -19.46 14.05 -23.23
C SER A 31 -18.41 12.94 -23.11
N TYR A 32 -17.93 12.41 -24.24
CA TYR A 32 -16.89 11.39 -24.28
C TYR A 32 -15.58 11.85 -23.63
N ALA A 33 -15.11 13.07 -23.94
CA ALA A 33 -13.94 13.65 -23.31
C ALA A 33 -14.11 13.81 -21.78
N GLN A 34 -15.29 14.27 -21.33
CA GLN A 34 -15.59 14.43 -19.90
C GLN A 34 -15.63 13.08 -19.14
N TYR A 35 -16.11 12.00 -19.76
CA TYR A 35 -16.12 10.68 -19.12
C TYR A 35 -14.69 10.17 -18.82
N HIS A 36 -13.75 10.38 -19.75
CA HIS A 36 -12.35 9.97 -19.55
C HIS A 36 -11.66 10.77 -18.45
N ASP A 37 -11.83 12.10 -18.44
CA ASP A 37 -11.20 12.95 -17.42
C ASP A 37 -11.77 12.68 -16.03
N ARG A 38 -13.09 12.48 -15.90
CA ARG A 38 -13.74 12.16 -14.62
C ARG A 38 -13.31 10.80 -14.09
N ALA A 39 -13.18 9.78 -14.94
CA ALA A 39 -12.69 8.46 -14.55
C ALA A 39 -11.25 8.54 -14.02
N ALA A 40 -10.39 9.29 -14.70
CA ALA A 40 -8.99 9.46 -14.30
C ALA A 40 -8.86 10.24 -12.98
N ILE A 41 -9.65 11.31 -12.79
CA ILE A 41 -9.65 12.10 -11.54
C ILE A 41 -10.16 11.25 -10.37
N THR A 42 -11.26 10.52 -10.55
CA THR A 42 -11.84 9.69 -9.50
C THR A 42 -10.87 8.59 -9.08
N SER A 43 -10.25 7.89 -10.04
CA SER A 43 -9.23 6.88 -9.76
C SER A 43 -8.03 7.44 -8.99
N ARG A 44 -7.52 8.61 -9.39
CA ARG A 44 -6.42 9.28 -8.67
C ARG A 44 -6.79 9.64 -7.23
N ASN A 45 -7.98 10.20 -7.03
CA ASN A 45 -8.43 10.59 -5.70
C ASN A 45 -8.63 9.35 -4.80
N THR A 46 -9.23 8.28 -5.32
CA THR A 46 -9.38 7.02 -4.61
C THR A 46 -8.03 6.41 -4.23
N ASN A 47 -7.08 6.33 -5.17
CA ASN A 47 -5.74 5.80 -4.87
C ASN A 47 -5.02 6.64 -3.81
N ARG A 48 -5.12 7.97 -3.87
CA ARG A 48 -4.55 8.86 -2.85
C ARG A 48 -5.16 8.63 -1.49
N LEU A 49 -6.48 8.50 -1.40
CA LEU A 49 -7.17 8.22 -0.13
C LEU A 49 -6.78 6.86 0.45
N VAL A 50 -6.68 5.83 -0.38
CA VAL A 50 -6.24 4.49 0.04
C VAL A 50 -4.80 4.53 0.53
N ALA A 51 -3.89 5.17 -0.21
CA ALA A 51 -2.50 5.33 0.19
C ALA A 51 -2.37 6.09 1.51
N GLN A 52 -3.06 7.22 1.65
CA GLN A 52 -3.11 8.01 2.90
C GLN A 52 -3.62 7.17 4.07
N THR A 53 -4.70 6.41 3.86
CA THR A 53 -5.25 5.53 4.90
C THR A 53 -4.22 4.49 5.35
N ILE A 54 -3.46 3.89 4.43
CA ILE A 54 -2.42 2.92 4.79
C ILE A 54 -1.28 3.61 5.54
N GLU A 55 -0.84 4.78 5.09
CA GLU A 55 0.20 5.54 5.79
C GLU A 55 -0.24 5.93 7.21
N ASP A 56 -1.49 6.34 7.40
CA ASP A 56 -2.05 6.66 8.71
C ASP A 56 -2.05 5.45 9.64
N GLU A 57 -2.41 4.27 9.12
CA GLU A 57 -2.39 3.04 9.90
C GLU A 57 -0.96 2.61 10.25
N ILE A 58 0.01 2.77 9.34
CA ILE A 58 1.43 2.55 9.63
C ILE A 58 1.92 3.51 10.71
N ARG A 59 1.60 4.81 10.61
CA ARG A 59 1.94 5.82 11.62
C ARG A 59 1.34 5.47 12.97
N ARG A 60 0.10 4.99 12.99
CA ARG A 60 -0.58 4.56 14.22
C ARG A 60 0.10 3.35 14.85
N ILE A 61 0.53 2.37 14.06
CA ILE A 61 1.31 1.22 14.55
C ILE A 61 2.65 1.68 15.10
N ASP A 62 3.41 2.50 14.37
CA ASP A 62 4.70 3.04 14.86
C ASP A 62 4.53 3.80 16.17
N PHE A 63 3.49 4.63 16.28
CA PHE A 63 3.19 5.35 17.52
C PHE A 63 2.92 4.39 18.69
N GLY A 64 2.12 3.35 18.50
CA GLY A 64 1.89 2.37 19.57
C GLY A 64 3.14 1.57 19.92
N LEU A 65 3.99 1.24 18.96
CA LEU A 65 5.30 0.62 19.22
C LEU A 65 6.22 1.55 20.02
N ARG A 66 6.23 2.86 19.73
CA ARG A 66 6.96 3.87 20.54
C ARG A 66 6.47 3.90 21.97
N VAL A 67 5.15 3.97 22.17
CA VAL A 67 4.55 3.96 23.51
C VAL A 67 4.97 2.73 24.32
N VAL A 68 5.04 1.56 23.67
CA VAL A 68 5.55 0.34 24.32
C VAL A 68 7.04 0.41 24.60
N ALA A 69 7.83 0.94 23.66
CA ALA A 69 9.27 1.10 23.84
C ALA A 69 9.58 2.06 25.00
N ASP A 70 8.88 3.18 25.10
CA ASP A 70 9.04 4.17 26.16
C ASP A 70 8.67 3.59 27.53
N GLU A 71 7.58 2.81 27.59
CA GLU A 71 7.17 2.08 28.80
C GLU A 71 8.23 1.08 29.24
N TYR A 72 8.77 0.29 28.30
CA TYR A 72 9.81 -0.69 28.57
C TYR A 72 11.08 -0.02 29.12
N THR A 73 11.53 1.05 28.47
CA THR A 73 12.69 1.84 28.92
C THR A 73 12.46 2.42 30.31
N ARG A 74 11.26 2.94 30.60
CA ARG A 74 10.91 3.48 31.91
C ARG A 74 10.99 2.42 33.02
N GLN A 75 10.43 1.24 32.81
CA GLN A 75 10.49 0.16 33.81
C GLN A 75 11.92 -0.40 33.96
N SER A 76 12.65 -0.52 32.85
CA SER A 76 14.05 -0.98 32.85
C SER A 76 14.97 -0.03 33.61
N ALA A 77 14.77 1.30 33.49
CA ALA A 77 15.56 2.31 34.19
C ALA A 77 15.40 2.26 35.72
N VAL A 78 14.27 1.77 36.22
CA VAL A 78 14.01 1.58 37.67
C VAL A 78 14.58 0.24 38.17
N GLY A 79 15.22 -0.54 37.28
CA GLY A 79 15.97 -1.75 37.63
C GLY A 79 15.13 -3.03 37.71
N ARG A 80 13.81 -2.97 37.53
CA ARG A 80 12.95 -4.15 37.49
C ARG A 80 11.73 -3.96 36.58
N ILE A 81 11.64 -4.79 35.56
CA ILE A 81 10.42 -4.95 34.76
C ILE A 81 9.52 -5.92 35.51
N ASP A 82 8.30 -5.50 35.84
CA ASP A 82 7.29 -6.40 36.40
C ASP A 82 6.53 -7.11 35.25
N PRO A 83 6.71 -8.43 35.08
CA PRO A 83 6.12 -9.15 33.95
C PRO A 83 4.60 -9.03 33.87
N ALA A 84 3.90 -9.03 35.01
CA ALA A 84 2.46 -8.94 35.06
C ALA A 84 1.98 -7.55 34.58
N THR A 85 2.55 -6.49 35.16
CA THR A 85 2.22 -5.11 34.79
C THR A 85 2.52 -4.80 33.31
N LEU A 86 3.66 -5.26 32.79
CA LEU A 86 4.02 -5.03 31.40
C LEU A 86 3.11 -5.82 30.45
N THR A 87 2.77 -7.08 30.78
CA THR A 87 1.84 -7.90 29.99
C THR A 87 0.44 -7.27 29.93
N ASP A 88 -0.08 -6.79 31.07
CA ASP A 88 -1.36 -6.08 31.10
C ASP A 88 -1.31 -4.75 30.34
N PHE A 89 -0.18 -4.05 30.39
CA PHE A 89 0.03 -2.87 29.56
C PHE A 89 -0.01 -3.21 28.06
N LEU A 90 0.71 -4.25 27.62
CA LEU A 90 0.69 -4.70 26.22
C LEU A 90 -0.73 -5.06 25.77
N ARG A 91 -1.50 -5.74 26.61
CA ARG A 91 -2.91 -6.08 26.33
C ARG A 91 -3.76 -4.82 26.14
N ARG A 92 -3.65 -3.83 27.03
CA ARG A 92 -4.36 -2.54 26.89
C ARG A 92 -3.93 -1.75 25.65
N GLN A 93 -2.66 -1.84 25.24
CA GLN A 93 -2.21 -1.20 24.00
C GLN A 93 -2.73 -1.94 22.77
N LEU A 94 -2.82 -3.27 22.80
CA LEU A 94 -3.41 -4.07 21.73
C LEU A 94 -4.88 -3.70 21.48
N GLU A 95 -5.66 -3.46 22.55
CA GLU A 95 -7.05 -2.98 22.44
C GLU A 95 -7.17 -1.66 21.65
N ARG A 96 -6.10 -0.84 21.62
CA ARG A 96 -6.03 0.43 20.87
C ARG A 96 -5.45 0.27 19.45
N LEU A 97 -4.88 -0.89 19.15
CA LEU A 97 -4.28 -1.25 17.86
C LEU A 97 -4.90 -2.53 17.27
N PRO A 98 -6.20 -2.51 16.92
CA PRO A 98 -6.91 -3.69 16.42
C PRO A 98 -6.40 -4.21 15.06
N VAL A 99 -5.58 -3.42 14.36
CA VAL A 99 -4.90 -3.84 13.12
C VAL A 99 -3.83 -4.91 13.39
N SER A 100 -3.27 -4.94 14.60
CA SER A 100 -2.24 -5.90 14.96
C SER A 100 -2.83 -7.17 15.54
N GLY A 101 -2.25 -8.32 15.19
CA GLY A 101 -2.57 -9.62 15.78
C GLY A 101 -1.85 -9.90 17.11
N GLY A 102 -1.24 -8.88 17.73
CA GLY A 102 -0.61 -8.97 19.06
C GLY A 102 0.55 -7.99 19.22
N LEU A 103 0.92 -7.67 20.45
CA LEU A 103 2.12 -6.88 20.77
C LEU A 103 3.07 -7.76 21.57
N ARG A 104 4.34 -7.81 21.16
CA ARG A 104 5.34 -8.68 21.78
C ARG A 104 6.67 -7.97 21.94
N ILE A 105 7.43 -8.39 22.94
CA ILE A 105 8.78 -7.90 23.20
C ILE A 105 9.72 -9.09 23.18
N ALA A 106 10.79 -8.96 22.41
CA ALA A 106 11.93 -9.86 22.43
C ALA A 106 13.13 -9.17 23.05
N ASP A 107 13.92 -9.93 23.81
CA ASP A 107 15.14 -9.48 24.48
C ASP A 107 16.33 -9.31 23.50
N GLN A 108 17.51 -9.03 24.05
CA GLN A 108 18.75 -8.81 23.28
C GLN A 108 19.20 -10.08 22.54
N GLU A 109 18.87 -11.24 23.09
CA GLU A 109 19.11 -12.56 22.55
C GLU A 109 18.04 -12.98 21.52
N GLY A 110 17.05 -12.12 21.26
CA GLY A 110 15.99 -12.37 20.29
C GLY A 110 14.96 -13.40 20.74
N LYS A 111 14.85 -13.67 22.03
CA LYS A 111 13.80 -14.52 22.60
C LYS A 111 12.60 -13.67 22.97
N VAL A 112 11.41 -14.12 22.59
CA VAL A 112 10.17 -13.42 22.95
C VAL A 112 9.87 -13.64 24.43
N VAL A 113 9.94 -12.56 25.21
CA VAL A 113 9.83 -12.56 26.69
C VAL A 113 8.49 -12.01 27.19
N PHE A 114 7.88 -11.08 26.46
CA PHE A 114 6.55 -10.54 26.81
C PHE A 114 5.62 -10.55 25.60
N SER A 115 4.33 -10.74 25.84
CA SER A 115 3.28 -10.73 24.82
C SER A 115 1.96 -10.25 25.40
N SER A 116 1.15 -9.60 24.58
CA SER A 116 -0.26 -9.34 24.86
C SER A 116 -1.12 -10.61 24.89
N ASP A 117 -0.64 -11.70 24.29
CA ASP A 117 -1.35 -12.98 24.24
C ASP A 117 -1.25 -13.70 25.59
N LYS A 118 -2.36 -14.30 26.05
CA LYS A 118 -2.40 -15.04 27.32
C LYS A 118 -1.49 -16.28 27.34
N ALA A 119 -1.15 -16.82 26.18
CA ALA A 119 -0.31 -18.01 26.04
C ALA A 119 0.75 -17.78 24.96
N LEU A 120 1.96 -17.45 25.39
CA LEU A 120 3.14 -17.54 24.52
C LEU A 120 3.56 -19.01 24.43
N PRO A 121 3.67 -19.59 23.22
CA PRO A 121 4.43 -20.82 23.05
C PRO A 121 5.84 -20.56 23.58
N GLY A 122 6.29 -21.33 24.57
CA GLY A 122 7.60 -21.13 25.18
C GLY A 122 8.72 -21.29 24.14
N GLY A 123 9.75 -20.45 24.22
CA GLY A 123 10.98 -20.62 23.43
C GLY A 123 10.95 -20.09 22.00
N ILE A 124 10.04 -19.18 21.65
CA ILE A 124 10.07 -18.52 20.34
C ILE A 124 11.28 -17.60 20.26
N SER A 125 12.18 -17.92 19.34
CA SER A 125 13.29 -17.06 18.94
C SER A 125 13.00 -16.39 17.60
N ILE A 126 13.46 -15.14 17.45
CA ILE A 126 13.41 -14.34 16.23
C ILE A 126 14.81 -13.93 15.74
N THR A 127 15.87 -14.54 16.26
CA THR A 127 17.25 -14.24 15.86
C THR A 127 17.53 -14.48 14.37
N ASP A 128 16.77 -15.39 13.76
CA ASP A 128 16.80 -15.74 12.34
C ASP A 128 16.07 -14.73 11.44
N ARG A 129 15.45 -13.69 12.01
CA ARG A 129 14.61 -12.76 11.26
C ARG A 129 15.36 -11.49 10.86
N ASP A 130 15.30 -11.14 9.58
CA ASP A 130 15.97 -9.97 8.99
C ASP A 130 15.68 -8.66 9.75
N TYR A 131 14.44 -8.46 10.21
CA TYR A 131 14.06 -7.25 10.95
C TYR A 131 14.75 -7.15 12.31
N PHE A 132 15.00 -8.28 12.99
CA PHE A 132 15.70 -8.31 14.27
C PHE A 132 17.17 -7.95 14.07
N VAL A 133 17.83 -8.62 13.10
CA VAL A 133 19.22 -8.33 12.73
C VAL A 133 19.39 -6.88 12.33
N THR A 134 18.49 -6.34 11.50
CA THR A 134 18.53 -4.94 11.07
C THR A 134 18.46 -3.95 12.24
N LEU A 135 17.55 -4.16 13.19
CA LEU A 135 17.38 -3.27 14.35
C LEU A 135 18.49 -3.41 15.39
N ARG A 136 19.10 -4.60 15.50
CA ARG A 136 20.26 -4.84 16.35
C ARG A 136 21.50 -4.12 15.81
N ASP A 137 21.75 -4.27 14.51
CA ASP A 137 23.00 -3.83 13.88
C ASP A 137 22.97 -2.36 13.44
N ASN A 138 21.79 -1.73 13.33
CA ASN A 138 21.63 -0.33 12.91
C ASN A 138 20.90 0.51 13.97
N PRO A 139 21.64 1.20 14.88
CA PRO A 139 21.05 2.03 15.93
C PRO A 139 20.18 3.19 15.42
N SER A 140 20.44 3.68 14.20
CA SER A 140 19.66 4.76 13.56
C SER A 140 18.34 4.28 12.95
N HIS A 141 18.12 2.96 12.84
CA HIS A 141 16.95 2.40 12.24
C HIS A 141 15.88 2.17 13.31
N GLU A 142 14.93 3.11 13.44
CA GLU A 142 13.95 3.03 14.52
C GLU A 142 12.80 2.07 14.23
N LEU A 143 12.29 2.02 12.99
CA LEU A 143 11.17 1.17 12.60
C LEU A 143 11.59 0.26 11.44
N ALA A 144 11.48 -1.04 11.64
CA ALA A 144 11.63 -2.06 10.59
C ALA A 144 10.27 -2.64 10.22
N ILE A 145 10.05 -2.81 8.91
CA ILE A 145 8.88 -3.50 8.37
C ILE A 145 9.41 -4.74 7.64
N SER A 146 8.97 -5.92 8.05
CA SER A 146 9.41 -7.16 7.43
C SER A 146 8.83 -7.33 6.03
N ARG A 147 9.46 -8.20 5.24
CA ARG A 147 8.81 -8.84 4.10
C ARG A 147 7.61 -9.68 4.58
N PRO A 148 6.61 -9.95 3.74
CA PRO A 148 5.57 -10.93 4.05
C PRO A 148 6.21 -12.25 4.47
N LEU A 149 5.79 -12.78 5.61
CA LEU A 149 6.29 -14.04 6.14
C LEU A 149 5.20 -14.77 6.91
N ILE A 150 5.37 -16.08 7.09
CA ILE A 150 4.49 -16.85 7.96
C ILE A 150 4.89 -16.60 9.42
N GLY A 151 3.94 -16.09 10.20
CA GLY A 151 4.14 -15.81 11.63
C GLY A 151 4.34 -17.09 12.43
N LYS A 152 5.36 -17.13 13.32
CA LYS A 152 5.65 -18.30 14.17
C LYS A 152 4.52 -18.63 15.16
N ILE A 153 3.66 -17.65 15.46
CA ILE A 153 2.56 -17.78 16.44
C ILE A 153 1.20 -17.96 15.73
N SER A 154 0.89 -17.10 14.75
CA SER A 154 -0.40 -17.13 14.05
C SER A 154 -0.49 -18.19 12.96
N ASN A 155 0.65 -18.68 12.45
CA ASN A 155 0.72 -19.55 11.28
C ASN A 155 -0.01 -18.98 10.03
N GLN A 156 -0.03 -17.65 9.92
CA GLN A 156 -0.65 -16.89 8.82
C GLN A 156 0.37 -15.93 8.20
N TRP A 157 0.09 -15.47 6.98
CA TRP A 157 0.89 -14.42 6.34
C TRP A 157 0.75 -13.10 7.09
N VAL A 158 1.88 -12.58 7.54
CA VAL A 158 1.94 -11.35 8.33
C VAL A 158 3.07 -10.45 7.84
N LEU A 159 2.87 -9.16 8.07
CA LEU A 159 3.92 -8.15 8.10
C LEU A 159 4.28 -7.87 9.55
N ILE A 160 5.56 -7.92 9.89
CA ILE A 160 6.04 -7.56 11.21
C ILE A 160 6.50 -6.11 11.20
N PHE A 161 5.84 -5.28 11.99
CA PHE A 161 6.34 -3.96 12.35
C PHE A 161 7.14 -4.10 13.64
N ALA A 162 8.41 -3.72 13.62
CA ALA A 162 9.29 -3.85 14.78
C ALA A 162 10.04 -2.55 15.04
N ARG A 163 10.24 -2.22 16.31
CA ARG A 163 11.01 -1.05 16.75
C ARG A 163 12.07 -1.47 17.75
N ARG A 164 13.24 -0.84 17.65
CA ARG A 164 14.39 -1.10 18.54
C ARG A 164 14.05 -0.68 19.97
N LEU A 165 14.31 -1.55 20.93
CA LEU A 165 14.36 -1.20 22.34
C LEU A 165 15.81 -0.84 22.68
N SER A 166 16.00 0.28 23.38
CA SER A 166 17.32 0.77 23.77
C SER A 166 17.38 0.83 25.29
N ALA A 167 18.48 0.39 25.88
CA ALA A 167 18.73 0.60 27.30
C ALA A 167 19.11 2.07 27.57
N ALA A 168 19.20 2.45 28.85
CA ALA A 168 19.50 3.82 29.26
C ALA A 168 20.87 4.32 28.75
N ASP A 169 21.81 3.41 28.49
CA ASP A 169 23.13 3.68 27.92
C ASP A 169 23.14 3.70 26.36
N GLY A 170 21.99 3.50 25.72
CA GLY A 170 21.84 3.41 24.26
C GLY A 170 22.13 2.03 23.66
N SER A 171 22.59 1.07 24.47
CA SER A 171 22.81 -0.30 24.01
C SER A 171 21.50 -0.97 23.56
N PHE A 172 21.62 -2.00 22.73
CA PHE A 172 20.47 -2.71 22.20
C PHE A 172 19.83 -3.52 23.33
N ALA A 173 18.57 -3.25 23.67
CA ALA A 173 17.83 -3.95 24.73
C ALA A 173 16.84 -4.99 24.19
N GLY A 174 16.76 -5.15 22.86
CA GLY A 174 15.82 -6.04 22.19
C GLY A 174 14.93 -5.30 21.20
N VAL A 175 13.76 -5.87 20.92
CA VAL A 175 12.78 -5.28 19.98
C VAL A 175 11.36 -5.44 20.49
N VAL A 176 10.53 -4.44 20.21
CA VAL A 176 9.07 -4.56 20.30
C VAL A 176 8.52 -4.82 18.90
N LEU A 177 7.53 -5.71 18.77
CA LEU A 177 6.96 -6.10 17.49
C LEU A 177 5.43 -6.21 17.51
N ALA A 178 4.84 -5.88 16.36
CA ALA A 178 3.42 -5.93 16.05
C ALA A 178 3.21 -6.63 14.70
N PRO A 179 2.82 -7.91 14.65
CA PRO A 179 2.36 -8.51 13.40
C PRO A 179 1.04 -7.90 12.94
N VAL A 180 0.91 -7.70 11.64
CA VAL A 180 -0.32 -7.35 10.93
C VAL A 180 -0.59 -8.41 9.89
N ALA A 181 -1.75 -9.06 9.95
CA ALA A 181 -2.15 -10.09 8.99
C ALA A 181 -2.36 -9.47 7.60
N THR A 182 -1.89 -10.12 6.54
CA THR A 182 -2.10 -9.63 5.17
C THR A 182 -3.58 -9.56 4.80
N GLU A 183 -4.40 -10.43 5.37
CA GLU A 183 -5.86 -10.46 5.22
C GLU A 183 -6.53 -9.20 5.80
N TRP A 184 -5.84 -8.44 6.67
CA TRP A 184 -6.36 -7.15 7.14
C TRP A 184 -6.56 -6.17 5.99
N PHE A 185 -5.64 -6.12 5.01
CA PHE A 185 -5.76 -5.22 3.85
C PHE A 185 -7.01 -5.56 3.03
N GLU A 186 -7.23 -6.85 2.79
CA GLU A 186 -8.41 -7.33 2.06
C GLU A 186 -9.70 -6.97 2.80
N ARG A 187 -9.77 -7.21 4.12
CA ARG A 187 -10.95 -6.84 4.91
C ARG A 187 -11.18 -5.35 4.97
N LYS A 188 -10.13 -4.55 5.21
CA LYS A 188 -10.19 -3.09 5.35
C LYS A 188 -10.74 -2.44 4.09
N PHE A 189 -10.35 -2.92 2.91
CA PHE A 189 -10.74 -2.36 1.63
C PHE A 189 -11.82 -3.17 0.90
N SER A 190 -12.42 -4.17 1.54
CA SER A 190 -13.44 -5.07 0.94
C SER A 190 -14.66 -4.34 0.36
N ARG A 191 -14.96 -3.14 0.84
CA ARG A 191 -16.07 -2.30 0.38
C ARG A 191 -15.69 -1.33 -0.74
N LEU A 192 -14.44 -1.33 -1.15
CA LEU A 192 -13.98 -0.50 -2.25
C LEU A 192 -14.56 -1.03 -3.56
N ASP A 193 -15.43 -0.25 -4.18
CA ASP A 193 -15.93 -0.57 -5.51
C ASP A 193 -14.88 -0.19 -6.55
N VAL A 194 -14.26 -1.22 -7.14
CA VAL A 194 -13.25 -1.09 -8.19
C VAL A 194 -13.84 -1.28 -9.59
N GLY A 195 -15.16 -1.51 -9.69
CA GLY A 195 -15.84 -1.88 -10.93
C GLY A 195 -15.58 -3.33 -11.35
N PRO A 196 -16.30 -3.81 -12.38
CA PRO A 196 -16.33 -5.23 -12.75
C PRO A 196 -14.99 -5.82 -13.22
N ASN A 197 -14.08 -4.96 -13.72
CA ASN A 197 -12.76 -5.36 -14.20
C ASN A 197 -11.62 -4.69 -13.41
N GLY A 198 -11.92 -3.99 -12.33
CA GLY A 198 -10.91 -3.35 -11.51
C GLY A 198 -10.28 -4.33 -10.55
N THR A 199 -9.01 -4.10 -10.25
CA THR A 199 -8.27 -4.81 -9.20
C THR A 199 -7.60 -3.75 -8.32
N VAL A 200 -7.29 -4.06 -7.07
CA VAL A 200 -6.41 -3.28 -6.21
C VAL A 200 -5.38 -4.24 -5.66
N VAL A 201 -4.10 -3.94 -5.87
CA VAL A 201 -2.99 -4.77 -5.35
C VAL A 201 -2.22 -3.95 -4.34
N PHE A 202 -2.00 -4.43 -3.13
CA PHE A 202 -1.11 -3.78 -2.18
C PHE A 202 0.30 -4.33 -2.35
N ARG A 203 1.30 -3.45 -2.47
CA ARG A 203 2.70 -3.87 -2.67
C ARG A 203 3.70 -3.13 -1.79
N GLY A 204 4.38 -3.86 -0.92
CA GLY A 204 5.46 -3.46 -0.01
C GLY A 204 6.78 -3.23 -0.74
N ASN A 205 7.71 -2.52 -0.12
CA ASN A 205 9.08 -2.38 -0.64
C ASN A 205 10.13 -2.96 0.31
N ALA A 206 9.76 -3.89 1.18
CA ALA A 206 10.66 -4.47 2.18
C ALA A 206 11.79 -5.27 1.52
N SER A 207 11.52 -6.00 0.43
CA SER A 207 12.52 -6.68 -0.41
C SER A 207 13.24 -5.76 -1.39
N ARG A 208 12.91 -4.46 -1.45
CA ARG A 208 13.30 -3.52 -2.53
C ARG A 208 12.75 -3.87 -3.92
N ASP A 209 11.81 -4.81 -4.01
CA ASP A 209 11.26 -5.32 -5.28
C ASP A 209 9.73 -5.51 -5.24
N PHE A 210 8.96 -4.61 -4.62
CA PHE A 210 7.49 -4.56 -4.74
C PHE A 210 6.72 -5.81 -4.26
N ASP A 211 7.02 -6.31 -3.06
CA ASP A 211 6.37 -7.47 -2.43
C ASP A 211 4.85 -7.39 -2.44
N MET A 212 4.15 -8.35 -3.03
CA MET A 212 2.69 -8.41 -2.94
C MET A 212 2.23 -8.66 -1.49
N LEU A 213 1.40 -7.76 -0.96
CA LEU A 213 0.86 -7.77 0.41
C LEU A 213 -0.62 -8.15 0.48
N GLY A 214 -1.35 -7.99 -0.62
CA GLY A 214 -2.77 -8.31 -0.71
C GLY A 214 -3.38 -7.89 -2.04
N ARG A 215 -4.57 -8.40 -2.35
CA ARG A 215 -5.26 -8.12 -3.60
C ARG A 215 -6.79 -8.11 -3.44
N LEU A 216 -7.46 -7.18 -4.12
CA LEU A 216 -8.92 -7.13 -4.28
C LEU A 216 -9.31 -7.08 -5.76
N PRO A 217 -10.36 -7.79 -6.20
CA PRO A 217 -10.95 -8.93 -5.50
C PRO A 217 -9.89 -10.04 -5.28
N PRO A 218 -10.03 -10.90 -4.25
CA PRO A 218 -9.13 -12.03 -4.06
C PRO A 218 -9.17 -12.91 -5.31
N ALA A 219 -8.03 -13.07 -5.99
CA ALA A 219 -7.98 -13.78 -7.25
C ALA A 219 -7.21 -15.10 -7.09
N ALA A 220 -7.89 -16.21 -7.38
CA ALA A 220 -7.28 -17.53 -7.48
C ALA A 220 -7.05 -17.90 -8.97
N PRO A 221 -5.87 -18.39 -9.38
CA PRO A 221 -4.57 -18.35 -8.70
C PRO A 221 -3.79 -17.15 -9.24
N ALA A 222 -3.81 -15.99 -8.56
CA ALA A 222 -3.16 -14.80 -9.10
C ALA A 222 -2.26 -14.11 -8.07
N GLY A 223 -1.06 -14.69 -7.94
CA GLY A 223 0.07 -14.17 -7.17
C GLY A 223 0.13 -14.77 -5.76
N TYR A 224 1.26 -15.40 -5.44
CA TYR A 224 1.53 -15.80 -4.05
C TYR A 224 2.01 -14.56 -3.28
N MET A 225 1.61 -14.43 -2.00
CA MET A 225 2.09 -13.37 -1.11
C MET A 225 3.62 -13.29 -1.13
N GLY A 226 4.17 -12.08 -1.18
CA GLY A 226 5.61 -11.85 -1.33
C GLY A 226 6.16 -11.95 -2.75
N GLN A 227 5.34 -12.24 -3.78
CA GLN A 227 5.81 -12.17 -5.17
C GLN A 227 6.18 -10.74 -5.57
N THR A 228 7.38 -10.60 -6.13
CA THR A 228 8.00 -9.34 -6.57
C THR A 228 7.85 -9.07 -8.07
N LYS A 229 7.38 -10.05 -8.84
CA LYS A 229 7.22 -9.92 -10.29
C LYS A 229 6.15 -8.87 -10.62
N VAL A 230 6.59 -7.83 -11.34
CA VAL A 230 5.76 -6.73 -11.85
C VAL A 230 6.12 -6.46 -13.32
N SER A 231 5.22 -5.81 -14.06
CA SER A 231 5.52 -5.40 -15.44
C SER A 231 6.61 -4.32 -15.47
N SER A 232 7.35 -4.24 -16.57
CA SER A 232 8.37 -3.18 -16.77
C SER A 232 7.76 -1.79 -16.73
N GLN A 233 6.55 -1.64 -17.30
CA GLN A 233 5.77 -0.41 -17.25
C GLN A 233 5.44 -0.01 -15.80
N PHE A 234 4.92 -0.93 -15.00
CA PHE A 234 4.64 -0.67 -13.59
C PHE A 234 5.90 -0.21 -12.83
N ARG A 235 7.02 -0.92 -13.03
CA ARG A 235 8.30 -0.58 -12.39
C ARG A 235 8.76 0.83 -12.78
N ALA A 236 8.64 1.21 -14.06
CA ALA A 236 8.98 2.54 -14.53
C ALA A 236 8.08 3.63 -13.91
N THR A 237 6.76 3.41 -13.86
CA THR A 237 5.81 4.37 -13.32
C THR A 237 6.03 4.64 -11.83
N ILE A 238 6.22 3.60 -11.01
CA ILE A 238 6.41 3.76 -9.56
C ILE A 238 7.80 4.32 -9.23
N THR A 239 8.84 3.94 -9.98
CA THR A 239 10.19 4.49 -9.78
C THR A 239 10.24 5.97 -10.14
N ALA A 240 9.52 6.39 -11.18
CA ALA A 240 9.45 7.79 -11.60
C ALA A 240 8.66 8.68 -10.62
N ASN A 241 7.59 8.14 -10.01
CA ASN A 241 6.74 8.89 -9.07
C ASN A 241 6.53 8.12 -7.76
N PRO A 242 7.55 8.08 -6.86
CA PRO A 242 7.45 7.32 -5.63
C PRO A 242 6.25 7.76 -4.79
N ARG A 243 5.99 9.07 -4.65
CA ARG A 243 4.93 9.64 -3.79
C ARG A 243 3.50 9.40 -4.25
N GLU A 244 3.28 9.10 -5.53
CA GLU A 244 1.96 8.61 -6.00
C GLU A 244 1.85 7.07 -5.86
N GLY A 245 2.87 6.41 -5.29
CA GLY A 245 2.97 4.96 -5.09
C GLY A 245 3.89 4.47 -3.96
N ILE A 246 3.94 5.11 -2.77
CA ILE A 246 4.70 4.60 -1.59
C ILE A 246 3.78 3.72 -0.72
N PRO A 247 4.36 2.91 0.19
CA PRO A 247 4.99 1.62 -0.04
C PRO A 247 3.91 0.53 -0.15
N CYS A 248 2.74 0.86 -0.67
CA CYS A 248 1.62 -0.01 -0.98
C CYS A 248 1.11 0.44 -2.34
N ALA A 249 1.77 0.02 -3.41
CA ALA A 249 1.41 0.47 -4.75
C ALA A 249 0.09 -0.16 -5.21
N VAL A 250 -1.02 0.55 -4.97
CA VAL A 250 -2.36 0.19 -5.45
C VAL A 250 -2.41 0.32 -6.96
N THR A 251 -2.33 -0.82 -7.64
CA THR A 251 -2.49 -0.89 -9.10
C THR A 251 -3.91 -1.30 -9.42
N ILE A 252 -4.62 -0.44 -10.15
CA ILE A 252 -5.87 -0.81 -10.83
C ILE A 252 -5.53 -1.28 -12.22
N GLU A 253 -5.40 -2.60 -12.37
CA GLU A 253 -5.08 -3.25 -13.63
C GLU A 253 -6.38 -3.66 -14.34
N SER A 254 -6.70 -3.02 -15.46
CA SER A 254 -7.74 -3.52 -16.38
C SER A 254 -7.12 -4.63 -17.22
N SER A 255 -7.63 -5.85 -17.13
CA SER A 255 -7.04 -7.04 -17.78
C SER A 255 -6.97 -6.92 -19.31
N GLY A 256 -5.78 -6.64 -19.84
CA GLY A 256 -5.42 -6.77 -21.25
C GLY A 256 -4.09 -7.52 -21.39
N ARG A 257 -4.02 -8.53 -22.25
CA ARG A 257 -2.88 -9.46 -22.40
C ARG A 257 -1.56 -8.73 -22.74
N PHE A 258 -0.48 -9.04 -22.02
CA PHE A 258 0.86 -8.45 -22.23
C PHE A 258 1.68 -9.20 -23.29
N GLY A 259 2.18 -8.45 -24.28
CA GLY A 259 3.26 -8.81 -25.19
C GLY A 259 4.53 -8.01 -24.88
N SER A 260 5.69 -8.65 -25.02
CA SER A 260 7.03 -8.17 -24.65
C SER A 260 7.68 -7.24 -25.68
N SER A 261 8.39 -6.19 -25.25
CA SER A 261 9.77 -5.81 -25.67
C SER A 261 10.08 -4.31 -25.44
N GLY A 262 11.34 -3.99 -25.13
CA GLY A 262 11.89 -2.61 -25.18
C GLY A 262 12.84 -2.25 -24.03
N SER A 263 14.11 -1.98 -24.34
CA SER A 263 15.24 -1.82 -23.41
C SER A 263 15.71 -0.37 -23.17
N ILE A 264 16.10 -0.11 -21.90
CA ILE A 264 17.17 0.75 -21.32
C ILE A 264 17.24 2.27 -21.63
N GLY A 265 17.29 3.05 -20.54
CA GLY A 265 17.98 4.35 -20.43
C GLY A 265 18.09 4.79 -18.95
N THR A 266 19.31 5.05 -18.46
CA THR A 266 19.65 5.32 -17.04
C THR A 266 19.90 6.81 -16.82
N VAL A 267 19.25 7.46 -15.83
CA VAL A 267 19.72 8.72 -15.20
C VAL A 267 19.22 8.84 -13.74
N ALA A 268 20.11 9.25 -12.82
CA ALA A 268 19.87 9.58 -11.41
C ALA A 268 20.07 11.11 -11.17
N PRO A 269 19.91 11.68 -9.96
CA PRO A 269 18.61 11.92 -9.30
C PRO A 269 18.43 13.38 -8.75
N TRP A 270 17.20 13.69 -8.29
CA TRP A 270 16.78 14.79 -7.37
C TRP A 270 16.75 16.28 -7.80
N ARG A 271 15.52 16.86 -7.85
CA ARG A 271 15.00 18.03 -7.09
C ARG A 271 13.82 18.69 -7.84
N GLY A 272 12.77 19.09 -7.11
CA GLY A 272 11.87 20.17 -7.56
C GLY A 272 10.41 19.79 -7.82
N TRP A 273 9.53 20.69 -7.41
CA TRP A 273 8.07 20.63 -7.37
C TRP A 273 7.34 20.51 -8.72
N CYS A 274 6.05 20.11 -8.61
CA CYS A 274 4.92 20.39 -9.52
C CYS A 274 5.06 20.06 -11.02
N GLY A 275 4.25 19.11 -11.51
CA GLY A 275 3.82 19.09 -12.91
C GLY A 275 3.71 17.71 -13.57
N TYR A 276 2.46 17.28 -13.75
CA TYR A 276 1.85 16.58 -14.90
C TYR A 276 2.40 15.26 -15.54
N LEU A 277 1.41 14.38 -15.79
CA LEU A 277 1.14 13.47 -16.95
C LEU A 277 2.15 12.38 -17.37
N ALA A 278 1.65 11.14 -17.48
CA ALA A 278 1.86 10.32 -18.67
C ALA A 278 0.73 9.29 -18.86
N SER A 279 -0.15 9.60 -19.80
CA SER A 279 -0.96 8.66 -20.56
C SER A 279 -0.07 7.78 -21.45
N SER A 280 -0.45 6.53 -21.67
CA SER A 280 -0.04 5.81 -22.88
C SER A 280 -1.20 4.97 -23.42
N VAL A 281 -2.01 5.60 -24.27
CA VAL A 281 -2.76 4.90 -25.31
C VAL A 281 -2.07 5.25 -26.62
N ARG A 282 -1.52 4.24 -27.31
CA ARG A 282 -1.11 4.37 -28.71
C ARG A 282 -1.90 3.35 -29.51
N TRP A 283 -2.86 3.86 -30.27
CA TRP A 283 -3.46 3.23 -31.46
C TRP A 283 -3.33 4.25 -32.59
N PRO A 284 -2.91 3.83 -33.80
CA PRO A 284 -3.89 3.33 -34.76
C PRO A 284 -3.46 2.06 -35.51
N SER A 285 -4.49 1.36 -35.99
CA SER A 285 -4.59 0.19 -36.90
C SER A 285 -3.30 -0.55 -37.26
#